data_AF-A0A1G3D973-F1
#
_entry.id   AF-A0A1G3D973-F1
#
_cell.length_a   1.000
_cell.length_b   1.000
_cell.length_c   1.000
_cell.angle_alpha   90.00
_cell.angle_beta   90.00
_cell.angle_gamma   90.00
#
_symmetry.space_group_name_H-M   'P 1'
#
loop_
_entity.id
_entity.type
_entity.pdbx_description
1 polymer ?
#
loop_
_entity_poly.entity_id
_entity_poly.type
_entity_poly.pdbx_seq_one_letter_code
_entity_poly.pdbx_strand_id
1 'polypeptide(L)'
;MESNKKTFKSGYVAIVGKPNVGKSTLINDFLGCKLSIVTPKPQTTRKKIMGVLTKEEYQIVFYDTPGVMEPRYELQKYMVKEAFDAIEDADVVLMMAEPFEPPTEWDKEILKKLSQVNTPVILAINKIDLIEKDSLIPILSAYDQQFKFAEIVPISALKGTNLDLMLNLVVKYLPEGEPFFPEDYMTDYNERFLASEIIREKVFEFYGDEIPYSTTVEIEEFKER
;
A
#
# COMPACT_ATOMS: atom_id res chain seq x y z
N MET A 1 -21.89 -36.17 7.25
CA MET A 1 -20.50 -35.65 7.21
C MET A 1 -20.52 -34.53 6.19
N GLU A 2 -20.83 -33.32 6.62
CA GLU A 2 -20.72 -32.15 5.75
C GLU A 2 -19.24 -31.96 5.44
N SER A 3 -18.90 -32.06 4.15
CA SER A 3 -17.59 -31.70 3.64
C SER A 3 -17.28 -30.29 4.11
N ASN A 4 -16.23 -30.16 4.93
CA ASN A 4 -15.68 -28.91 5.42
C ASN A 4 -15.22 -28.09 4.20
N LYS A 5 -16.15 -27.35 3.59
CA LYS A 5 -15.89 -26.50 2.42
C LYS A 5 -15.02 -25.37 2.97
N LYS A 6 -13.70 -25.43 2.72
CA LYS A 6 -12.78 -24.34 3.09
C LYS A 6 -13.42 -23.05 2.61
N THR A 7 -13.75 -22.15 3.53
CA THR A 7 -14.35 -20.87 3.17
C THR A 7 -13.26 -20.02 2.53
N PHE A 8 -13.45 -19.71 1.25
CA PHE A 8 -12.53 -18.84 0.52
C PHE A 8 -12.79 -17.39 0.93
N LYS A 9 -11.73 -16.62 1.10
CA LYS A 9 -11.83 -15.20 1.46
C LYS A 9 -11.38 -14.31 0.32
N SER A 10 -12.11 -13.26 0.06
CA SER A 10 -11.78 -12.34 -1.04
C SER A 10 -12.16 -10.93 -0.67
N GLY A 11 -11.26 -9.97 -0.89
CA GLY A 11 -11.60 -8.56 -0.67
C GLY A 11 -10.53 -7.58 -1.12
N TYR A 12 -10.92 -6.30 -1.07
CA TYR A 12 -10.09 -5.16 -1.43
C TYR A 12 -9.35 -4.63 -0.21
N VAL A 13 -8.06 -4.36 -0.39
CA VAL A 13 -7.18 -3.84 0.65
C VAL A 13 -6.57 -2.52 0.20
N ALA A 14 -6.98 -1.43 0.85
CA ALA A 14 -6.37 -0.13 0.62
C ALA A 14 -5.14 0.05 1.49
N ILE A 15 -4.00 0.40 0.88
CA ILE A 15 -2.77 0.71 1.61
C ILE A 15 -2.59 2.22 1.61
N VAL A 16 -2.64 2.83 2.78
CA VAL A 16 -2.59 4.30 2.95
C VAL A 16 -1.49 4.72 3.91
N GLY A 17 -0.99 5.94 3.76
CA GLY A 17 0.10 6.47 4.58
C GLY A 17 0.84 7.59 3.88
N LYS A 18 1.70 8.29 4.60
CA LYS A 18 2.54 9.38 4.06
C LYS A 18 3.39 8.90 2.87
N PRO A 19 3.89 9.79 1.99
CA PRO A 19 4.90 9.42 1.00
C PRO A 19 6.09 8.71 1.65
N ASN A 20 6.74 7.80 0.92
CA ASN A 20 7.97 7.10 1.32
C ASN A 20 7.92 6.18 2.56
N VAL A 21 6.75 5.99 3.19
CA VAL A 21 6.59 5.04 4.32
C VAL A 21 6.77 3.57 3.91
N GLY A 22 6.86 3.27 2.61
CA GLY A 22 7.17 1.93 2.08
C GLY A 22 5.97 1.12 1.55
N LYS A 23 4.88 1.78 1.17
CA LYS A 23 3.66 1.15 0.58
C LYS A 23 3.99 0.26 -0.62
N SER A 24 4.60 0.84 -1.64
CA SER A 24 5.00 0.11 -2.86
C SER A 24 6.02 -1.00 -2.60
N THR A 25 6.91 -0.82 -1.61
CA THR A 25 7.86 -1.88 -1.19
C THR A 25 7.11 -3.07 -0.62
N LEU A 26 6.13 -2.82 0.26
CA LEU A 26 5.31 -3.87 0.86
C LEU A 26 4.49 -4.63 -0.19
N ILE A 27 3.89 -3.92 -1.13
CA ILE A 27 3.09 -4.51 -2.21
C ILE A 27 3.94 -5.39 -3.11
N ASN A 28 5.12 -4.89 -3.53
CA ASN A 28 6.03 -5.65 -4.36
C ASN A 28 6.50 -6.94 -3.65
N ASP A 29 6.70 -6.89 -2.33
CA ASP A 29 7.07 -8.06 -1.53
C ASP A 29 5.92 -9.08 -1.49
N PHE A 30 4.71 -8.66 -1.13
CA PHE A 30 3.53 -9.53 -1.09
C PHE A 30 3.23 -10.20 -2.43
N LEU A 31 3.45 -9.49 -3.54
CA LEU A 31 3.19 -10.01 -4.88
C LEU A 31 4.38 -10.76 -5.49
N GLY A 32 5.54 -10.74 -4.83
CA GLY A 32 6.77 -11.38 -5.32
C GLY A 32 7.29 -10.81 -6.64
N CYS A 33 6.81 -9.64 -7.06
CA CYS A 33 7.18 -9.00 -8.31
C CYS A 33 7.17 -7.48 -8.16
N LYS A 34 7.88 -6.79 -9.05
CA LYS A 34 8.00 -5.34 -9.00
C LYS A 34 6.91 -4.69 -9.86
N LEU A 35 5.79 -4.30 -9.25
CA LEU A 35 4.70 -3.60 -9.92
C LEU A 35 4.79 -2.08 -9.79
N SER A 36 5.23 -1.59 -8.62
CA SER A 36 5.31 -0.16 -8.33
C SER A 36 6.74 0.32 -8.20
N ILE A 37 6.99 1.58 -8.58
CA ILE A 37 8.28 2.26 -8.45
C ILE A 37 8.63 2.42 -6.95
N VAL A 38 9.86 2.04 -6.59
CA VAL A 38 10.39 2.20 -5.22
C VAL A 38 11.62 3.12 -5.26
N THR A 39 11.49 4.32 -4.69
CA THR A 39 12.58 5.29 -4.56
C THR A 39 12.39 6.13 -3.29
N PRO A 40 13.46 6.67 -2.68
CA PRO A 40 13.35 7.63 -1.59
C PRO A 40 12.74 8.97 -2.03
N LYS A 41 12.63 9.25 -3.33
CA LYS A 41 11.96 10.47 -3.82
C LYS A 41 10.45 10.32 -3.66
N PRO A 42 9.75 11.30 -3.07
CA PRO A 42 8.30 11.24 -2.89
C PRO A 42 7.55 11.23 -4.23
N GLN A 43 6.23 10.99 -4.20
CA GLN A 43 5.33 11.11 -5.37
C GLN A 43 5.60 10.11 -6.51
N THR A 44 6.04 8.91 -6.15
CA THR A 44 6.22 7.80 -7.09
C THR A 44 4.89 7.30 -7.63
N THR A 45 3.94 6.97 -6.76
CA THR A 45 2.62 6.47 -7.15
C THR A 45 1.68 7.66 -7.37
N ARG A 46 1.33 7.94 -8.63
CA ARG A 46 0.42 9.06 -9.01
C ARG A 46 -1.01 8.61 -9.31
N LYS A 47 -1.22 7.31 -9.54
CA LYS A 47 -2.51 6.67 -9.82
C LYS A 47 -2.65 5.46 -8.91
N LYS A 48 -3.89 5.06 -8.59
CA LYS A 48 -4.17 3.79 -7.91
C LYS A 48 -3.64 2.63 -8.75
N ILE A 49 -2.79 1.78 -8.18
CA ILE A 49 -2.29 0.56 -8.85
C ILE A 49 -2.95 -0.65 -8.20
N MET A 50 -3.55 -1.53 -8.99
CA MET A 50 -4.16 -2.75 -8.50
C MET A 50 -3.16 -3.91 -8.58
N GLY A 51 -2.94 -4.59 -7.45
CA GLY A 51 -2.14 -5.80 -7.36
C GLY A 51 -2.97 -6.94 -6.76
N VAL A 52 -3.02 -8.07 -7.44
CA VAL A 52 -3.86 -9.21 -7.03
C VAL A 52 -2.96 -10.34 -6.56
N LEU A 53 -3.17 -10.77 -5.31
CA LEU A 53 -2.53 -11.92 -4.71
C LEU A 53 -3.56 -13.03 -4.53
N THR A 54 -3.46 -14.07 -5.35
CA THR A 54 -4.31 -15.26 -5.22
C THR A 54 -3.53 -16.42 -4.58
N LYS A 55 -4.13 -17.06 -3.59
CA LYS A 55 -3.69 -18.31 -2.95
C LYS A 55 -4.87 -19.29 -2.87
N GLU A 56 -4.60 -20.53 -2.48
CA GLU A 56 -5.62 -21.59 -2.42
C GLU A 56 -6.84 -21.24 -1.54
N GLU A 57 -6.66 -20.42 -0.51
CA GLU A 57 -7.69 -20.12 0.49
C GLU A 57 -8.18 -18.66 0.44
N TYR A 58 -7.54 -17.80 -0.35
CA TYR A 58 -7.92 -16.39 -0.42
C TYR A 58 -7.45 -15.67 -1.68
N GLN A 59 -8.10 -14.55 -1.99
CA GLN A 59 -7.65 -13.56 -2.96
C GLN A 59 -7.65 -12.17 -2.33
N ILE A 60 -6.51 -11.48 -2.41
CA ILE A 60 -6.37 -10.10 -1.92
C ILE A 60 -6.17 -9.18 -3.09
N VAL A 61 -7.01 -8.15 -3.20
CA VAL A 61 -6.86 -7.10 -4.21
C VAL A 61 -6.30 -5.85 -3.53
N PHE A 62 -4.99 -5.65 -3.64
CA PHE A 62 -4.31 -4.48 -3.09
C PHE A 62 -4.50 -3.27 -3.99
N TYR A 63 -4.78 -2.13 -3.38
CA TYR A 63 -4.66 -0.82 -4.01
C TYR A 63 -3.43 -0.10 -3.47
N ASP A 64 -2.38 0.04 -4.30
CA ASP A 64 -1.29 0.98 -4.02
C ASP A 64 -1.81 2.39 -4.25
N THR A 65 -1.90 3.16 -3.17
CA THR A 65 -2.40 4.53 -3.24
C THR A 65 -1.25 5.54 -3.21
N PRO A 66 -1.43 6.72 -3.84
CA PRO A 66 -0.53 7.84 -3.61
C PRO A 66 -0.32 8.14 -2.12
N GLY A 67 0.85 8.65 -1.77
CA GLY A 67 1.09 9.09 -0.39
C GLY A 67 0.24 10.30 -0.01
N VAL A 68 -0.39 10.25 1.17
CA VAL A 68 -1.19 11.37 1.69
C VAL A 68 -0.27 12.46 2.23
N MET A 69 -0.40 13.68 1.71
CA MET A 69 0.46 14.82 2.02
C MET A 69 -0.28 16.14 1.75
N GLU A 70 0.33 17.26 2.13
CA GLU A 70 -0.18 18.59 1.80
C GLU A 70 -0.15 18.84 0.28
N PRO A 71 -1.30 19.08 -0.37
CA PRO A 71 -1.34 19.32 -1.79
C PRO A 71 -0.99 20.79 -2.11
N ARG A 72 0.03 20.99 -2.95
CA ARG A 72 0.51 22.30 -3.42
C ARG A 72 -0.03 22.68 -4.80
N TYR A 73 -0.47 21.71 -5.59
CA TYR A 73 -0.98 21.88 -6.96
C TYR A 73 -1.99 20.78 -7.32
N GLU A 74 -2.70 20.94 -8.45
CA GLU A 74 -3.87 20.12 -8.81
C GLU A 74 -3.59 18.62 -8.87
N LEU A 75 -2.45 18.21 -9.42
CA LEU A 75 -2.06 16.79 -9.42
C LEU A 75 -1.99 16.20 -8.01
N GLN A 76 -1.45 16.95 -7.03
CA GLN A 76 -1.38 16.47 -5.65
C GLN A 76 -2.76 16.43 -4.98
N LYS A 77 -3.66 17.36 -5.31
CA LYS A 77 -5.06 17.31 -4.83
C LYS A 77 -5.75 16.04 -5.33
N TYR A 78 -5.57 15.74 -6.61
CA TYR A 78 -6.07 14.51 -7.22
C TYR A 78 -5.48 13.26 -6.53
N MET A 79 -4.17 13.23 -6.29
CA MET A 79 -3.50 12.12 -5.61
C MET A 79 -4.03 11.88 -4.19
N VAL A 80 -4.24 12.93 -3.40
CA VAL A 80 -4.80 12.82 -2.04
C VAL A 80 -6.24 12.32 -2.10
N LYS A 81 -7.03 12.81 -3.06
CA LYS A 81 -8.40 12.33 -3.27
C LYS A 81 -8.42 10.84 -3.60
N GLU A 82 -7.63 10.39 -4.56
CA GLU A 82 -7.53 8.96 -4.92
C GLU A 82 -7.15 8.07 -3.74
N ALA A 83 -6.25 8.54 -2.87
CA ALA A 83 -5.87 7.79 -1.68
C ALA A 83 -7.03 7.65 -0.67
N PHE A 84 -7.88 8.68 -0.55
CA PHE A 84 -9.06 8.62 0.32
C PHE A 84 -10.23 7.88 -0.30
N ASP A 85 -10.45 7.99 -1.61
CA ASP A 85 -11.48 7.23 -2.33
C ASP A 85 -11.21 5.72 -2.20
N ALA A 86 -9.94 5.30 -2.26
CA ALA A 86 -9.56 3.90 -2.05
C ALA A 86 -9.92 3.35 -0.66
N ILE A 87 -9.97 4.20 0.39
CA ILE A 87 -10.38 3.78 1.74
C ILE A 87 -11.87 3.40 1.76
N GLU A 88 -12.70 4.13 1.03
CA GLU A 88 -14.16 3.93 1.04
C GLU A 88 -14.56 2.62 0.36
N ASP A 89 -13.79 2.17 -0.64
CA ASP A 89 -14.03 0.93 -1.38
C ASP A 89 -13.42 -0.33 -0.73
N ALA A 90 -12.67 -0.18 0.37
CA ALA A 90 -11.88 -1.27 0.92
C ALA A 90 -12.63 -2.11 1.97
N ASP A 91 -12.40 -3.43 1.93
CA ASP A 91 -12.84 -4.38 2.96
C ASP A 91 -11.89 -4.41 4.16
N VAL A 92 -10.61 -4.09 3.95
CA VAL A 92 -9.60 -3.89 5.00
C VAL A 92 -8.71 -2.70 4.63
N VAL A 93 -8.39 -1.85 5.60
CA VAL A 93 -7.41 -0.78 5.39
C VAL A 93 -6.10 -1.14 6.08
N LEU A 94 -4.99 -1.05 5.36
CA LEU A 94 -3.66 -1.10 5.92
C LEU A 94 -3.06 0.30 5.97
N MET A 95 -3.03 0.90 7.16
CA MET A 95 -2.34 2.16 7.38
C MET A 95 -0.86 1.90 7.63
N MET A 96 0.02 2.56 6.90
CA MET A 96 1.47 2.49 7.07
C MET A 96 2.03 3.77 7.64
N ALA A 97 2.89 3.63 8.66
CA ALA A 97 3.64 4.71 9.27
C ALA A 97 5.11 4.30 9.51
N GLU A 98 5.94 5.28 9.86
CA GLU A 98 7.36 5.09 10.17
C GLU A 98 7.61 5.18 11.68
N PRO A 99 8.71 4.60 12.19
CA PRO A 99 8.95 4.47 13.62
C PRO A 99 9.82 5.62 14.17
N PHE A 100 9.97 6.72 13.42
CA PHE A 100 10.92 7.79 13.74
C PHE A 100 10.31 8.87 14.62
N GLU A 101 9.00 9.07 14.53
CA GLU A 101 8.28 10.11 15.26
C GLU A 101 6.85 9.64 15.59
N PRO A 102 6.23 10.19 16.66
CA PRO A 102 4.80 10.02 16.93
C PRO A 102 3.92 10.49 15.76
N PRO A 103 2.60 10.16 15.77
CA PRO A 103 1.69 10.56 14.70
C PRO A 103 1.75 12.07 14.40
N THR A 104 2.13 12.41 13.16
CA THR A 104 2.17 13.79 12.68
C THR A 104 0.77 14.30 12.37
N GLU A 105 0.65 15.58 11.98
CA GLU A 105 -0.64 16.15 11.55
C GLU A 105 -1.23 15.39 10.36
N TRP A 106 -0.41 14.93 9.41
CA TRP A 106 -0.88 14.15 8.27
C TRP A 106 -1.29 12.73 8.66
N ASP A 107 -0.59 12.11 9.60
CA ASP A 107 -1.04 10.83 10.14
C ASP A 107 -2.42 11.01 10.80
N LYS A 108 -2.63 12.09 11.56
CA LYS A 108 -3.93 12.40 12.19
C LYS A 108 -5.05 12.69 11.18
N GLU A 109 -4.77 13.37 10.08
CA GLU A 109 -5.77 13.58 9.01
C GLU A 109 -6.18 12.24 8.36
N ILE A 110 -5.24 11.32 8.15
CA ILE A 110 -5.56 9.95 7.71
C ILE A 110 -6.45 9.27 8.75
N LEU A 111 -6.07 9.29 10.03
CA LEU A 111 -6.86 8.69 11.12
C LEU A 111 -8.28 9.26 11.23
N LYS A 112 -8.42 10.57 10.99
CA LYS A 112 -9.72 11.25 10.97
C LYS A 112 -10.60 10.80 9.81
N LYS A 113 -10.02 10.52 8.64
CA LYS A 113 -10.77 9.92 7.53
C LYS A 113 -11.12 8.47 7.83
N LEU A 114 -10.20 7.71 8.43
CA LEU A 114 -10.41 6.32 8.83
C LEU A 114 -11.49 6.15 9.90
N SER A 115 -11.68 7.13 10.78
CA SER A 115 -12.75 7.07 11.79
C SER A 115 -14.15 7.27 11.22
N GLN A 116 -14.26 7.63 9.94
CA GLN A 116 -15.53 7.80 9.22
C GLN A 116 -15.99 6.52 8.51
N VAL A 117 -15.13 5.50 8.42
CA VAL A 117 -15.45 4.21 7.81
C VAL A 117 -15.57 3.11 8.87
N ASN A 118 -16.37 2.08 8.58
CA ASN A 118 -16.52 0.92 9.47
C ASN A 118 -15.53 -0.22 9.15
N THR A 119 -14.65 0.01 8.18
CA THR A 119 -13.68 -0.96 7.69
C THR A 119 -12.61 -1.23 8.76
N PRO A 120 -12.23 -2.51 9.01
CA PRO A 120 -11.13 -2.83 9.91
C PRO A 120 -9.82 -2.19 9.43
N VAL A 121 -9.14 -1.47 10.33
CA VAL A 121 -7.86 -0.81 10.05
C VAL A 121 -6.75 -1.54 10.79
N ILE A 122 -5.74 -1.99 10.05
CA ILE A 122 -4.49 -2.54 10.58
C ILE A 122 -3.41 -1.47 10.46
N LEU A 123 -2.65 -1.24 11.53
CA LEU A 123 -1.49 -0.36 11.50
C LEU A 123 -0.22 -1.16 11.28
N ALA A 124 0.53 -0.79 10.24
CA ALA A 124 1.86 -1.28 9.95
C ALA A 124 2.89 -0.19 10.28
N ILE A 125 3.64 -0.37 11.37
CA ILE A 125 4.81 0.47 11.65
C ILE A 125 5.99 -0.11 10.89
N ASN A 126 6.31 0.47 9.73
CA ASN A 126 7.35 -0.03 8.84
C ASN A 126 8.74 0.50 9.21
N LYS A 127 9.79 -0.03 8.59
CA LYS A 127 11.21 0.40 8.74
C LYS A 127 11.77 0.21 10.14
N ILE A 128 11.28 -0.79 10.88
CA ILE A 128 11.80 -1.09 12.23
C ILE A 128 13.27 -1.54 12.23
N ASP A 129 13.80 -1.93 11.07
CA ASP A 129 15.21 -2.25 10.89
C ASP A 129 16.13 -1.02 11.00
N LEU A 130 15.58 0.18 11.03
CA LEU A 130 16.32 1.44 11.14
C LEU A 130 16.31 2.03 12.56
N ILE A 131 15.69 1.37 13.53
CA ILE A 131 15.60 1.85 14.91
C ILE A 131 15.97 0.76 15.92
N GLU A 132 16.35 1.19 17.12
CA GLU A 132 16.51 0.29 18.26
C GLU A 132 15.15 -0.16 18.80
N LYS A 133 15.07 -1.41 19.27
CA LYS A 133 13.79 -2.02 19.71
C LYS A 133 13.11 -1.23 20.82
N ASP A 134 13.88 -0.68 21.76
CA ASP A 134 13.35 0.06 22.91
C ASP A 134 12.69 1.38 22.49
N SER A 135 13.08 1.95 21.34
CA SER A 135 12.49 3.16 20.77
C SER A 135 11.10 2.94 20.15
N LEU A 136 10.70 1.69 19.93
CA LEU A 136 9.42 1.37 19.28
C LEU A 136 8.22 1.50 20.24
N ILE A 137 8.39 1.18 21.53
CA ILE A 137 7.30 1.17 22.51
C ILE A 137 6.57 2.52 22.61
N PRO A 138 7.28 3.67 22.72
CA PRO A 138 6.62 4.98 22.75
C PRO A 138 5.83 5.29 21.48
N ILE A 139 6.33 4.86 20.30
CA ILE A 139 5.67 5.10 19.02
C ILE A 139 4.37 4.30 18.93
N LEU A 140 4.40 3.02 19.29
CA LEU A 140 3.21 2.16 19.31
C LEU A 140 2.13 2.74 20.24
N SER A 141 2.53 3.14 21.46
CA SER A 141 1.61 3.76 22.42
C SER A 141 1.02 5.08 21.89
N ALA A 142 1.81 5.89 21.20
CA ALA A 142 1.33 7.14 20.63
C ALA A 142 0.27 6.93 19.54
N TYR A 143 0.40 5.89 18.69
CA TYR A 143 -0.62 5.54 17.71
C TYR A 143 -1.86 4.93 18.37
N ASP A 144 -1.69 4.00 19.31
CA ASP A 144 -2.79 3.32 20.02
C ASP A 144 -3.71 4.30 20.76
N GLN A 145 -3.16 5.39 21.29
CA GLN A 145 -3.93 6.45 21.94
C GLN A 145 -4.77 7.30 20.97
N GLN A 146 -4.41 7.37 19.68
CA GLN A 146 -5.09 8.23 18.71
C GLN A 146 -6.23 7.51 17.99
N PHE A 147 -6.12 6.19 17.80
CA PHE A 147 -7.07 5.43 17.01
C PHE A 147 -7.13 3.97 17.45
N LYS A 148 -8.34 3.42 17.47
CA LYS A 148 -8.56 2.01 17.81
C LYS A 148 -8.33 1.13 16.59
N PHE A 149 -7.10 0.68 16.40
CA PHE A 149 -6.76 -0.26 15.33
C PHE A 149 -7.30 -1.66 15.63
N ALA A 150 -7.59 -2.43 14.57
CA ALA A 150 -7.87 -3.84 14.69
C ALA A 150 -6.63 -4.62 15.14
N GLU A 151 -5.47 -4.25 14.60
CA GLU A 151 -4.16 -4.82 14.92
C GLU A 151 -3.08 -3.74 14.71
N ILE A 152 -2.00 -3.79 15.49
CA ILE A 152 -0.80 -2.97 15.29
C ILE A 152 0.40 -3.89 15.16
N VAL A 153 1.10 -3.79 14.04
CA VAL A 153 2.19 -4.71 13.70
C VAL A 153 3.43 -3.93 13.28
N PRO A 154 4.55 -4.07 14.02
CA PRO A 154 5.83 -3.56 13.56
C PRO A 154 6.39 -4.47 12.45
N ILE A 155 6.76 -3.89 11.31
CA ILE A 155 7.26 -4.62 10.14
C ILE A 155 8.53 -4.00 9.58
N SER A 156 9.26 -4.79 8.79
CA SER A 156 10.21 -4.25 7.82
C SER A 156 9.89 -4.82 6.45
N ALA A 157 9.27 -4.01 5.60
CA ALA A 157 8.98 -4.35 4.21
C ALA A 157 10.26 -4.65 3.41
N LEU A 158 11.40 -4.05 3.80
CA LEU A 158 12.68 -4.27 3.13
C LEU A 158 13.36 -5.58 3.57
N LYS A 159 13.19 -5.99 4.84
CA LYS A 159 13.85 -7.17 5.41
C LYS A 159 12.94 -8.39 5.49
N GLY A 160 11.66 -8.27 5.13
CA GLY A 160 10.68 -9.34 5.27
C GLY A 160 10.19 -9.56 6.71
N THR A 161 10.56 -8.69 7.65
CA THR A 161 10.22 -8.88 9.07
C THR A 161 8.71 -8.72 9.28
N ASN A 162 8.07 -9.75 9.84
CA ASN A 162 6.64 -9.82 10.18
C ASN A 162 5.67 -9.68 9.00
N LEU A 163 6.13 -9.88 7.75
CA LEU A 163 5.26 -9.78 6.58
C LEU A 163 4.25 -10.92 6.47
N ASP A 164 4.66 -12.15 6.79
CA ASP A 164 3.73 -13.29 6.87
C ASP A 164 2.64 -13.08 7.92
N LEU A 165 3.01 -12.53 9.08
CA LEU A 165 2.06 -12.16 10.13
C LEU A 165 1.08 -11.10 9.63
N MET A 166 1.59 -10.05 8.98
CA MET A 166 0.77 -9.00 8.41
C MET A 166 -0.24 -9.56 7.42
N LEU A 167 0.22 -10.40 6.50
CA LEU A 167 -0.62 -11.01 5.47
C LEU A 167 -1.71 -11.88 6.09
N ASN A 168 -1.37 -12.71 7.08
CA ASN A 168 -2.33 -13.53 7.81
C ASN A 168 -3.38 -12.68 8.56
N LEU A 169 -2.99 -11.55 9.13
CA LEU A 169 -3.92 -10.62 9.77
C LEU A 169 -4.84 -9.96 8.74
N VAL A 170 -4.33 -9.53 7.59
CA VAL A 170 -5.18 -9.04 6.49
C VAL A 170 -6.23 -10.10 6.12
N VAL A 171 -5.80 -11.34 5.87
CA VAL A 171 -6.71 -12.47 5.52
C VAL A 171 -7.72 -12.76 6.63
N LYS A 172 -7.33 -12.65 7.90
CA LYS A 172 -8.23 -12.81 9.05
C LYS A 172 -9.43 -11.84 8.96
N TYR A 173 -9.22 -10.60 8.53
CA TYR A 173 -10.27 -9.58 8.44
C TYR A 173 -10.99 -9.53 7.09
N LEU A 174 -10.48 -10.19 6.04
CA LEU A 174 -11.18 -10.29 4.77
C LEU A 174 -12.54 -11.02 4.92
N PRO A 175 -13.57 -10.60 4.17
CA PRO A 175 -14.85 -11.28 4.13
C PRO A 175 -14.74 -12.61 3.39
N GLU A 176 -15.69 -13.50 3.66
CA GLU A 176 -15.87 -14.71 2.85
C GLU A 176 -16.50 -14.33 1.51
N GLY A 177 -16.01 -14.91 0.42
CA GLY A 177 -16.45 -14.57 -0.93
C GLY A 177 -15.81 -15.43 -2.01
N GLU A 178 -16.27 -15.26 -3.24
CA GLU A 178 -15.65 -15.87 -4.42
C GLU A 178 -14.52 -14.98 -4.94
N PRO A 179 -13.47 -15.54 -5.57
CA PRO A 179 -12.43 -14.74 -6.18
C PRO A 179 -13.01 -13.76 -7.22
N PHE A 180 -12.57 -12.51 -7.18
CA PHE A 180 -12.92 -11.46 -8.14
C PHE A 180 -12.23 -11.66 -9.50
N PHE A 181 -11.04 -12.24 -9.48
CA PHE A 181 -10.18 -12.42 -10.67
C PHE A 181 -9.72 -13.87 -10.83
N PRO A 182 -9.35 -14.28 -12.07
CA PRO A 182 -8.67 -15.56 -12.31
C PRO A 182 -7.39 -15.75 -11.48
N GLU A 183 -6.98 -17.01 -11.27
CA GLU A 183 -5.83 -17.34 -10.41
C GLU A 183 -4.50 -16.76 -10.89
N ASP A 184 -4.33 -16.59 -12.21
CA ASP A 184 -3.14 -16.05 -12.88
C ASP A 184 -3.16 -14.53 -13.04
N TYR A 185 -4.26 -13.88 -12.64
CA TYR A 185 -4.40 -12.43 -12.75
C TYR A 185 -3.61 -11.73 -11.64
N MET A 186 -2.68 -10.86 -12.02
CA MET A 186 -1.80 -10.16 -11.07
C MET A 186 -2.04 -8.65 -11.00
N THR A 187 -2.44 -8.00 -12.09
CA THR A 187 -2.59 -6.53 -12.13
C THR A 187 -3.48 -6.12 -13.30
N ASP A 188 -4.09 -4.94 -13.21
CA ASP A 188 -4.89 -4.32 -14.27
C ASP A 188 -4.05 -3.67 -15.38
N TYR A 189 -2.73 -3.65 -15.21
CA TYR A 189 -1.83 -3.03 -16.16
C TYR A 189 -1.35 -3.97 -17.26
N ASN A 190 -1.39 -3.45 -18.49
CA ASN A 190 -0.75 -4.08 -19.63
C ASN A 190 0.78 -3.88 -19.62
N GLU A 191 1.49 -4.68 -20.40
CA GLU A 191 2.96 -4.62 -20.51
C GLU A 191 3.47 -3.23 -20.90
N ARG A 192 2.69 -2.49 -21.69
CA ARG A 192 3.00 -1.11 -22.09
C ARG A 192 3.08 -0.18 -20.88
N PHE A 193 2.15 -0.28 -19.94
CA PHE A 193 2.20 0.51 -18.72
C PHE A 193 3.39 0.12 -17.84
N LEU A 194 3.64 -1.18 -17.66
CA LEU A 194 4.79 -1.66 -16.89
C LEU A 194 6.11 -1.13 -17.49
N ALA A 195 6.25 -1.14 -18.82
CA ALA A 195 7.39 -0.54 -19.50
C ALA A 195 7.51 0.97 -19.22
N SER A 196 6.39 1.70 -19.21
CA SER A 196 6.39 3.13 -18.89
C SER A 196 6.85 3.41 -17.45
N GLU A 197 6.45 2.57 -16.49
CA GLU A 197 6.84 2.70 -15.08
C GLU A 197 8.32 2.35 -14.87
N ILE A 198 8.85 1.36 -15.58
CA ILE A 198 10.28 1.03 -15.55
C ILE A 198 11.12 2.21 -16.06
N ILE A 199 10.72 2.84 -17.16
CA ILE A 199 11.42 4.01 -17.69
C ILE A 199 11.30 5.19 -16.72
N ARG A 200 10.11 5.42 -16.17
CA ARG A 200 9.86 6.50 -15.20
C ARG A 200 10.69 6.31 -13.93
N GLU A 201 10.87 5.08 -13.47
CA GLU A 201 11.76 4.78 -12.35
C GLU A 201 13.19 5.26 -12.65
N LYS A 202 13.69 5.02 -13.87
CA LYS A 202 15.01 5.51 -14.28
C LYS A 202 15.09 7.04 -14.32
N VAL A 203 14.00 7.72 -14.69
CA VAL A 203 13.95 9.19 -14.55
C VAL A 203 14.09 9.59 -13.08
N PHE A 204 13.34 8.94 -12.18
CA PHE A 204 13.46 9.16 -10.74
C PHE A 204 14.82 8.75 -10.19
N GLU A 205 15.53 7.80 -10.78
CA GLU A 205 16.86 7.38 -10.33
C GLU A 205 17.92 8.43 -10.74
N PHE A 206 17.95 8.80 -12.03
CA PHE A 206 19.04 9.59 -12.60
C PHE A 206 18.85 11.11 -12.50
N TYR A 207 17.62 11.62 -12.36
CA TYR A 207 17.36 13.05 -12.33
C TYR A 207 16.93 13.56 -10.96
N GLY A 208 17.46 14.70 -10.53
CA GLY A 208 17.10 15.39 -9.29
C GLY A 208 16.09 16.52 -9.49
N ASP A 209 15.88 17.28 -8.42
CA ASP A 209 15.12 18.54 -8.42
C ASP A 209 13.72 18.40 -9.06
N GLU A 210 13.28 19.32 -9.91
CA GLU A 210 11.92 19.37 -10.47
C GLU A 210 11.63 18.33 -11.56
N ILE A 211 12.68 17.71 -12.14
CA ILE A 211 12.55 16.89 -13.35
C ILE A 211 11.69 15.63 -13.12
N PRO A 212 11.88 14.81 -12.06
CA PRO A 212 11.03 13.64 -11.82
C PRO A 212 9.56 13.99 -11.60
N TYR A 213 9.28 15.18 -11.06
CA TYR A 213 7.93 15.62 -10.72
C TYR A 213 7.19 16.23 -11.92
N SER A 214 7.92 16.74 -12.92
CA SER A 214 7.36 17.35 -14.13
C SER A 214 7.33 16.42 -15.36
N THR A 215 7.89 15.21 -15.24
CA THR A 215 7.96 14.26 -16.35
C THR A 215 6.73 13.34 -16.42
N THR A 216 6.34 12.98 -17.64
CA THR A 216 5.41 11.89 -17.97
C THR A 216 6.06 11.00 -19.02
N VAL A 217 5.92 9.68 -18.89
CA VAL A 217 6.41 8.70 -19.86
C VAL A 217 5.23 8.14 -20.63
N GLU A 218 5.33 8.15 -21.95
CA GLU A 218 4.35 7.55 -22.86
C GLU A 218 5.10 6.59 -23.81
N ILE A 219 4.58 5.37 -23.95
CA ILE A 219 5.14 4.40 -24.89
C ILE A 219 4.41 4.59 -26.22
N GLU A 220 5.06 5.07 -27.27
CA GLU A 220 4.41 5.29 -28.57
C GLU A 220 4.11 3.98 -29.31
N GLU A 221 5.01 2.99 -29.23
CA GLU A 221 4.90 1.71 -29.94
C GLU A 221 5.34 0.53 -29.06
N PHE A 222 4.56 -0.55 -29.05
CA PHE A 222 4.87 -1.81 -28.36
C PHE A 222 4.39 -2.97 -29.24
N LYS A 223 5.30 -3.83 -29.70
CA LYS A 223 5.00 -4.93 -30.63
C LYS A 223 5.74 -6.20 -30.22
N GLU A 224 5.03 -7.32 -30.19
CA GLU A 224 5.65 -8.64 -30.18
C GLU A 224 6.38 -8.88 -31.51
N ARG A 225 7.56 -9.50 -31.44
CA ARG A 225 8.38 -9.87 -32.59
C ARG A 225 8.48 -11.37 -32.73
#